data_AF-A0A4Q3MHE9-F1
#
_entry.id   AF-A0A4Q3MHE9-F1
#
_cell.length_a   1.000
_cell.length_b   1.000
_cell.length_c   1.000
_cell.angle_alpha   90.00
_cell.angle_beta   90.00
_cell.angle_gamma   90.00
#
_symmetry.space_group_name_H-M   'P 1'
#
loop_
_entity.id
_entity.type
_entity.pdbx_description
1 polymer ?
#
loop_
_entity_poly.entity_id
_entity_poly.type
_entity_poly.pdbx_seq_one_letter_code
_entity_poly.pdbx_strand_id
1 'polypeptide(L)' 'MKSAKQSEMNKTEAAKLASDFALQQGYDVHQYSLRVTKRIGEWEVYFQRKSAAKPQPGDFFSIYVDERSKTVNRIVHGK' A
#
# COMPACT_ATOMS: atom_id res chain seq x y z
N MET A 1 -17.65 29.96 -6.00
CA MET A 1 -16.68 28.88 -6.35
C MET A 1 -17.04 27.66 -5.53
N LYS A 2 -17.50 26.57 -6.15
CA LYS A 2 -17.84 25.33 -5.42
C LYS A 2 -16.53 24.65 -5.06
N SER A 3 -16.20 24.64 -3.77
CA SER A 3 -15.06 23.87 -3.25
C SER A 3 -15.27 22.42 -3.65
N ALA A 4 -14.43 21.89 -4.53
CA ALA A 4 -14.44 20.46 -4.86
C ALA A 4 -14.13 19.73 -3.56
N LYS A 5 -15.15 19.09 -2.98
CA LYS A 5 -14.98 18.21 -1.82
C LYS A 5 -13.97 17.16 -2.24
N GLN A 6 -12.72 17.33 -1.85
CA GLN A 6 -11.64 16.40 -2.17
C GLN A 6 -12.09 15.05 -1.60
N SER A 7 -12.48 14.12 -2.48
CA SER A 7 -13.01 12.82 -2.04
C SER A 7 -11.92 12.14 -1.22
N GLU A 8 -12.23 11.89 0.05
CA GLU A 8 -11.41 11.10 0.95
C GLU A 8 -11.05 9.79 0.25
N MET A 9 -9.75 9.44 0.27
CA MET A 9 -9.25 8.28 -0.44
C MET A 9 -9.84 7.01 0.15
N ASN A 10 -10.33 6.11 -0.70
CA ASN A 10 -10.89 4.83 -0.25
C ASN A 10 -9.84 3.70 -0.28
N LYS A 11 -10.21 2.56 0.33
CA LYS A 11 -9.36 1.36 0.43
C LYS A 11 -8.85 0.87 -0.92
N THR A 12 -9.69 0.92 -1.96
CA THR A 12 -9.36 0.43 -3.31
C THR A 12 -8.36 1.34 -4.00
N GLU A 13 -8.53 2.66 -3.89
CA GLU A 13 -7.56 3.64 -4.39
C GLU A 13 -6.19 3.48 -3.71
N ALA A 14 -6.17 3.33 -2.38
CA ALA A 14 -4.94 3.10 -1.62
C ALA A 14 -4.22 1.82 -2.08
N ALA A 15 -4.95 0.72 -2.22
CA ALA A 15 -4.41 -0.55 -2.71
C ALA A 15 -3.80 -0.43 -4.11
N LYS A 16 -4.49 0.31 -5.00
CA LYS A 16 -4.04 0.54 -6.37
C LYS A 16 -2.74 1.35 -6.40
N LEU A 17 -2.69 2.49 -5.70
CA LEU A 17 -1.50 3.34 -5.65
C LEU A 17 -0.28 2.60 -5.07
N ALA A 18 -0.49 1.84 -4.00
CA ALA A 18 0.58 1.03 -3.43
C ALA A 18 1.06 -0.08 -4.38
N SER A 19 0.14 -0.74 -5.10
CA SER A 19 0.49 -1.79 -6.07
C SER A 19 1.23 -1.22 -7.28
N ASP A 20 0.78 -0.09 -7.82
CA ASP A 20 1.44 0.59 -8.94
C ASP A 20 2.86 1.02 -8.55
N PHE A 21 3.05 1.54 -7.33
CA PHE A 21 4.37 1.88 -6.81
C PHE A 21 5.25 0.64 -6.61
N ALA A 22 4.71 -0.45 -6.05
CA ALA A 22 5.46 -1.70 -5.89
C ALA A 22 5.93 -2.25 -7.26
N LEU A 23 5.07 -2.22 -8.28
CA LEU A 23 5.43 -2.59 -9.65
C LEU A 23 6.57 -1.73 -10.20
N GLN A 24 6.52 -0.42 -9.99
CA GLN A 24 7.59 0.51 -10.40
C GLN A 24 8.93 0.23 -9.70
N GLN A 25 8.90 -0.27 -8.47
CA GLN A 25 10.09 -0.70 -7.72
C GLN A 25 10.59 -2.11 -8.13
N GLY A 26 9.93 -2.77 -9.08
CA GLY A 26 10.32 -4.09 -9.59
C GLY A 26 9.73 -5.28 -8.83
N TYR A 27 8.74 -5.07 -7.95
CA TYR A 27 8.04 -6.17 -7.29
C TYR A 27 6.99 -6.79 -8.21
N ASP A 28 6.93 -8.12 -8.24
CA ASP A 28 5.80 -8.85 -8.82
C ASP A 28 4.64 -8.92 -7.81
N VAL A 29 3.71 -7.99 -7.89
CA VAL A 29 2.56 -7.88 -6.96
C VAL A 29 1.65 -9.11 -6.96
N HIS A 30 1.65 -9.93 -8.03
CA HIS A 30 0.83 -11.14 -8.09
C HIS A 30 1.29 -12.22 -7.11
N GLN A 31 2.57 -12.18 -6.70
CA GLN A 31 3.12 -13.07 -5.69
C GLN A 31 2.69 -12.73 -4.26
N TYR A 32 2.02 -11.59 -4.06
CA TYR A 32 1.66 -11.09 -2.72
C TYR A 32 0.15 -11.11 -2.50
N SER A 33 -0.25 -11.42 -1.27
CA SER A 33 -1.57 -11.11 -0.73
C SER A 33 -1.52 -9.73 -0.08
N LEU A 34 -2.58 -8.93 -0.31
CA LEU A 34 -2.64 -7.57 0.21
C LEU A 34 -3.61 -7.47 1.39
N ARG A 35 -3.20 -6.73 2.43
CA ARG A 35 -4.07 -6.25 3.51
C ARG A 35 -3.97 -4.73 3.58
N VAL A 36 -5.11 -4.06 3.56
CA VAL A 36 -5.18 -2.59 3.60
C VAL A 36 -5.82 -2.15 4.90
N THR A 37 -5.11 -1.32 5.65
CA THR A 37 -5.48 -0.82 6.97
C THR A 37 -5.48 0.71 6.96
N LYS A 38 -6.57 1.33 7.41
CA LYS A 38 -6.63 2.78 7.59
C LYS A 38 -5.89 3.16 8.88
N ARG A 39 -4.98 4.13 8.78
CA ARG A 39 -4.33 4.81 9.91
C ARG A 39 -4.71 6.29 9.88
N ILE A 40 -4.30 7.05 10.90
CA ILE A 40 -4.62 8.48 10.98
C ILE A 40 -3.87 9.21 9.86
N GLY A 41 -4.60 9.67 8.84
CA GLY A 41 -4.07 10.45 7.71
C GLY A 41 -3.33 9.65 6.64
N GLU A 42 -3.16 8.34 6.82
CA GLU A 42 -2.49 7.47 5.85
C GLU A 42 -3.15 6.09 5.78
N TRP A 43 -2.97 5.43 4.64
CA TRP A 43 -3.34 4.03 4.44
C TRP A 43 -2.08 3.17 4.43
N GLU A 44 -2.07 2.13 5.25
CA GLU A 44 -1.05 1.10 5.19
C GLU A 44 -1.54 -0.03 4.27
N VAL A 45 -0.75 -0.34 3.23
CA VAL A 45 -0.95 -1.47 2.35
C VAL A 45 0.16 -2.47 2.60
N TYR A 46 -0.18 -3.54 3.32
CA TYR A 46 0.73 -4.63 3.67
C TYR A 46 0.70 -5.71 2.58
N PHE A 47 1.87 -6.07 2.08
CA PHE A 47 2.11 -7.12 1.09
C PHE A 47 2.80 -8.28 1.79
N GLN A 48 2.25 -9.49 1.64
CA GLN A 48 2.86 -10.73 2.14
C GLN A 48 2.92 -11.77 1.03
N ARG A 49 4.09 -12.34 0.78
CA ARG A 49 4.32 -13.34 -0.27
C ARG A 49 3.46 -14.58 -0.01
N LYS A 50 2.71 -15.01 -1.03
CA LYS A 50 1.74 -16.13 -0.96
C LYS A 50 2.40 -17.49 -0.71
N SER A 51 3.62 -17.68 -1.18
CA SER A 51 4.35 -18.96 -1.05
C SER A 51 4.94 -19.19 0.35
N ALA A 52 4.93 -18.18 1.22
CA ALA A 52 5.52 -18.29 2.53
C ALA A 52 4.53 -18.86 3.56
N ALA A 53 4.63 -20.16 3.84
CA ALA A 53 3.89 -20.81 4.93
C ALA A 53 4.24 -20.21 6.31
N LYS A 54 5.48 -19.75 6.46
CA LYS A 54 5.96 -18.93 7.57
C LYS A 54 6.74 -17.75 6.98
N PRO A 55 6.23 -16.51 7.07
CA PRO A 55 6.91 -15.34 6.51
C PRO A 55 8.31 -15.18 7.11
N GLN A 56 9.31 -15.04 6.25
CA GLN A 56 10.68 -14.69 6.63
C GLN A 56 10.92 -13.19 6.38
N PRO A 57 12.01 -12.62 6.94
CA PRO A 57 12.44 -11.29 6.56
C PRO A 57 12.60 -11.19 5.03
N GLY A 58 12.00 -10.16 4.42
CA GLY A 58 11.95 -10.00 2.96
C GLY A 58 10.74 -10.64 2.25
N ASP A 59 9.93 -11.46 2.92
CA ASP A 59 8.69 -11.99 2.35
C ASP A 59 7.50 -11.03 2.48
N PHE A 60 7.68 -9.94 3.19
CA PHE A 60 6.64 -8.96 3.40
C PHE A 60 7.18 -7.53 3.47
N PHE A 61 6.33 -6.58 3.12
CA PHE A 61 6.60 -5.17 3.21
C PHE A 61 5.29 -4.38 3.30
N SER A 62 5.34 -3.17 3.86
CA SER A 62 4.22 -2.24 3.88
C SER A 62 4.53 -1.03 3.02
N ILE A 63 3.56 -0.56 2.25
CA ILE A 63 3.59 0.74 1.58
C ILE A 63 2.58 1.65 2.25
N TYR A 64 2.98 2.88 2.54
CA TYR A 64 2.13 3.89 3.17
C TYR A 64 1.73 4.95 2.15
N VAL A 65 0.44 5.19 2.04
CA VAL A 65 -0.15 6.16 1.10
C VAL A 65 -0.85 7.26 1.89
N ASP A 66 -0.47 8.51 1.65
CA ASP A 66 -1.10 9.66 2.29
C ASP A 66 -2.54 9.84 1.79
N GLU A 67 -3.48 9.98 2.72
CA GLU A 67 -4.91 10.03 2.40
C GLU A 67 -5.32 11.32 1.68
N ARG A 68 -4.66 12.44 1.97
CA ARG A 68 -5.05 13.77 1.47
C ARG A 68 -4.42 14.07 0.12
N SER A 69 -3.12 13.85 0.01
CA SER A 69 -2.34 14.08 -1.20
C SER A 69 -2.45 12.94 -2.20
N LYS A 70 -2.90 11.76 -1.78
CA LYS A 70 -2.97 10.53 -2.61
C LYS A 70 -1.60 10.16 -3.19
N THR A 71 -0.54 10.33 -2.40
CA THR A 71 0.84 10.02 -2.79
C THR A 71 1.43 8.92 -1.91
N VAL A 72 2.36 8.15 -2.45
CA VAL A 72 3.10 7.15 -1.67
C VAL A 72 4.18 7.86 -0.84
N ASN A 73 4.11 7.69 0.47
CA ASN A 73 5.06 8.30 1.40
C ASN A 73 6.33 7.47 1.56
N ARG A 74 6.18 6.15 1.73
CA ARG A 74 7.28 5.25 2.06
C ARG A 74 6.94 3.78 1.82
N ILE A 75 7.99 2.98 1.64
CA ILE A 75 7.99 1.53 1.73
C ILE A 75 8.79 1.09 2.96
N VAL A 76 8.29 0.09 3.69
CA VAL A 76 8.93 -0.48 4.88
C VAL A 76 9.02 -1.99 4.72
N HIS A 77 10.24 -2.51 4.66
CA HIS A 77 10.49 -3.95 4.54
C HIS A 77 10.37 -4.66 5.89
N GLY A 78 9.80 -5.86 5.86
CA GLY A 78 9.79 -6.77 6.98
C GLY A 78 11.20 -7.19 7.38
N LYS A 79 11.50 -7.11 8.69
CA LYS A 79 12.74 -7.58 9.30
C LYS A 79 12.56 -8.92 9.98
#